data_AF-A0A2D8C8Y1-F1
#
_entry.id   AF-A0A2D8C8Y1-F1
#
_cell.length_a   1.000
_cell.length_b   1.000
_cell.length_c   1.000
_cell.angle_alpha   90.00
_cell.angle_beta   90.00
_cell.angle_gamma   90.00
#
_symmetry.space_group_name_H-M   'P 1'
#
loop_
_entity.id
_entity.type
_entity.pdbx_description
1 polymer ?
#
loop_
_entity_poly.entity_id
_entity_poly.type
_entity_poly.pdbx_seq_one_letter_code
_entity_poly.pdbx_strand_id
1 'polypeptide(L)' 'MEAVASYVLLFLVYFLGTLSLVQEVIRPRIIPVKIPGKNVKTFVTNYAKIIFLSFGISIITSTLAYKLLL' A
#
# COMPACT_ATOMS: atom_id res chain seq x y z
N MET A 1 25.48 6.55 5.89
CA MET A 1 24.50 7.30 5.07
C MET A 1 24.08 6.47 3.85
N GLU A 2 25.02 5.84 3.15
CA GLU A 2 24.75 4.95 2.00
C GLU A 2 23.83 3.77 2.34
N ALA A 3 24.10 3.02 3.41
CA ALA A 3 23.27 1.86 3.78
C ALA A 3 21.78 2.20 3.99
N VAL A 4 21.49 3.37 4.56
CA VAL A 4 20.11 3.85 4.74
C VAL A 4 19.48 4.19 3.39
N ALA A 5 20.23 4.85 2.49
CA ALA A 5 19.75 5.17 1.15
C ALA A 5 19.47 3.90 0.33
N SER A 6 20.37 2.91 0.39
CA SER A 6 20.20 1.61 -0.26
C SER A 6 18.97 0.87 0.28
N TYR A 7 18.76 0.91 1.60
CA TYR A 7 17.56 0.33 2.21
C TYR A 7 16.28 1.04 1.76
N VAL A 8 16.27 2.38 1.71
CA VAL A 8 15.12 3.16 1.25
C VAL A 8 14.81 2.85 -0.22
N LEU A 9 15.84 2.74 -1.07
CA LEU A 9 15.67 2.35 -2.47
C LEU A 9 15.08 0.94 -2.59
N LEU A 10 15.61 -0.03 -1.84
CA LEU A 10 15.09 -1.40 -1.80
C LEU A 10 13.63 -1.40 -1.36
N PHE A 11 13.30 -0.70 -0.29
CA PHE A 11 11.94 -0.57 0.21
C PHE A 11 11.00 0.02 -0.84
N LEU A 12 11.39 1.08 -1.55
CA LEU A 12 10.56 1.71 -2.57
C LEU A 12 10.27 0.78 -3.75
N VAL A 13 11.27 0.02 -4.20
CA VAL A 13 11.08 -0.97 -5.28
C VAL A 13 10.07 -2.04 -4.87
N TYR A 14 10.23 -2.60 -3.67
CA TYR A 14 9.29 -3.58 -3.11
C TYR A 14 7.90 -2.97 -2.90
N PHE A 15 7.83 -1.71 -2.47
CA PHE A 15 6.57 -0.99 -2.27
C PHE A 15 5.80 -0.80 -3.56
N LEU A 16 6.45 -0.36 -4.64
CA LEU A 16 5.79 -0.17 -5.93
C LEU A 16 5.33 -1.51 -6.51
N GLY A 17 6.17 -2.56 -6.46
CA GLY A 17 5.80 -3.89 -6.95
C GLY A 17 4.62 -4.49 -6.16
N THR A 18 4.67 -4.40 -4.83
CA THR A 18 3.58 -4.87 -3.97
C THR A 18 2.30 -4.08 -4.19
N LEU A 19 2.40 -2.76 -4.37
CA LEU A 19 1.25 -1.90 -4.64
C LEU A 19 0.54 -2.34 -5.93
N SER A 20 1.27 -2.64 -6.99
CA SER A 20 0.70 -3.17 -8.25
C SER A 20 -0.02 -4.50 -8.04
N LEU A 21 0.61 -5.46 -7.35
CA LEU A 21 0.02 -6.78 -7.08
C LEU A 21 -1.24 -6.68 -6.21
N VAL A 22 -1.20 -5.89 -5.14
CA VAL A 22 -2.33 -5.71 -4.23
C VAL A 22 -3.49 -5.01 -4.95
N GLN A 23 -3.20 -4.04 -5.82
CA GLN A 23 -4.22 -3.38 -6.65
C GLN A 23 -4.87 -4.35 -7.64
N GLU A 24 -4.13 -5.29 -8.21
CA GLU A 24 -4.68 -6.32 -9.10
C GLU A 24 -5.66 -7.26 -8.37
N VAL A 25 -5.29 -7.68 -7.15
CA VAL A 25 -6.09 -8.62 -6.34
C VAL A 25 -7.31 -7.95 -5.69
N ILE A 26 -7.12 -6.81 -5.00
CA ILE A 26 -8.19 -6.16 -4.23
C ILE A 26 -9.07 -5.27 -5.12
N ARG A 27 -8.46 -4.66 -6.15
CA ARG A 27 -9.03 -3.65 -7.06
C ARG A 27 -9.51 -2.38 -6.36
N PRO A 28 -9.13 -1.19 -6.86
CA PRO A 28 -9.73 0.06 -6.39
C PRO A 28 -11.24 0.07 -6.62
N ARG A 29 -12.02 0.43 -5.61
CA ARG A 29 -13.48 0.58 -5.69
C ARG A 29 -13.91 1.91 -5.11
N ILE A 30 -14.87 2.53 -5.79
CA ILE A 30 -15.54 3.75 -5.37
C ILE A 30 -17.01 3.41 -5.20
N ILE A 31 -17.51 3.40 -3.97
CA ILE A 31 -18.89 3.02 -3.66
C ILE A 31 -19.62 4.28 -3.16
N PRO A 32 -20.71 4.71 -3.82
CA PRO A 32 -21.54 5.78 -3.30
C PRO A 32 -22.38 5.26 -2.13
N VAL A 33 -22.15 5.79 -0.94
CA VAL A 33 -22.91 5.46 0.27
C VAL A 33 -23.83 6.62 0.60
N LYS A 34 -25.12 6.32 0.80
CA LYS A 34 -26.09 7.29 1.34
C LYS A 34 -25.96 7.31 2.86
N ILE A 35 -25.70 8.48 3.42
CA ILE A 35 -25.72 8.67 4.87
C ILE A 35 -27.18 8.85 5.31
N PRO A 36 -27.69 8.05 6.26
CA PRO A 36 -29.04 8.24 6.80
C PRO A 36 -29.19 9.66 7.37
N GLY A 37 -30.20 10.41 6.92
CA GLY A 37 -30.48 11.77 7.40
C GLY A 37 -29.71 12.91 6.72
N LYS A 38 -28.85 12.66 5.73
CA LYS A 38 -28.24 13.70 4.88
C LYS A 38 -28.49 13.42 3.40
N ASN A 39 -28.87 14.45 2.64
CA ASN A 39 -28.94 14.41 1.17
C ASN A 39 -27.56 14.34 0.48
N VAL A 40 -26.48 14.10 1.24
CA VAL A 40 -25.10 14.07 0.73
C VAL A 40 -24.72 12.61 0.44
N LYS A 41 -24.34 12.33 -0.82
CA LYS A 41 -23.71 11.07 -1.21
C LYS A 41 -22.22 11.15 -0.83
N THR A 42 -21.75 10.25 0.02
CA THR A 42 -20.32 10.13 0.33
C THR A 42 -19.74 8.99 -0.49
N PHE A 43 -18.60 9.22 -1.13
CA PHE A 43 -17.87 8.18 -1.84
C PHE A 43 -16.91 7.48 -0.88
N VAL A 44 -17.17 6.22 -0.57
CA VAL A 44 -16.25 5.40 0.21
C VAL A 44 -15.28 4.73 -0.77
N THR A 45 -13.98 4.86 -0.49
CA THR A 45 -12.93 4.23 -1.29
C THR A 45 -12.08 3.29 -0.44
N ASN A 46 -11.53 2.26 -1.06
CA ASN A 46 -10.59 1.33 -0.41
C ASN A 46 -9.12 1.67 -0.67
N TYR A 47 -8.81 2.81 -1.29
CA TYR A 47 -7.43 3.22 -1.60
C TYR A 47 -6.52 3.25 -0.37
N ALA A 48 -7.00 3.80 0.74
CA ALA A 48 -6.22 3.84 1.97
C ALA A 48 -5.86 2.42 2.44
N LYS A 49 -6.82 1.48 2.41
CA LYS A 49 -6.59 0.08 2.79
C LYS A 49 -5.56 -0.58 1.88
N ILE A 50 -5.63 -0.35 0.57
CA ILE A 50 -4.67 -0.87 -0.41
C ILE A 50 -3.27 -0.35 -0.11
N ILE A 51 -3.12 0.97 0.12
CA ILE A 51 -1.83 1.60 0.42
C ILE A 51 -1.24 1.04 1.72
N PHE A 52 -2.03 0.98 2.79
CA PHE A 52 -1.56 0.46 4.08
C PHE A 52 -1.16 -1.01 4.02
N LEU A 53 -1.95 -1.85 3.33
CA LEU A 53 -1.60 -3.26 3.16
C LEU A 53 -0.30 -3.42 2.37
N SER A 54 -0.17 -2.69 1.26
CA SER A 54 1.03 -2.72 0.43
C SER A 54 2.26 -2.24 1.20
N PHE A 55 2.11 -1.18 2.00
CA PHE A 55 3.17 -0.65 2.85
C PHE A 55 3.63 -1.67 3.90
N GLY A 56 2.68 -2.31 4.60
CA GLY A 56 2.97 -3.34 5.60
C GLY A 56 3.72 -4.55 5.03
N ILE A 57 3.22 -5.09 3.91
CA ILE A 57 3.89 -6.21 3.21
C ILE A 57 5.31 -5.78 2.80
N SER A 58 5.46 -4.58 2.25
CA SER A 58 6.73 -4.09 1.74
C SER A 58 7.78 -3.93 2.83
N ILE A 59 7.41 -3.40 4.01
CA ILE A 59 8.30 -3.33 5.18
C ILE A 59 8.81 -4.71 5.55
N ILE A 60 7.91 -5.69 5.64
CA ILE A 60 8.27 -7.06 6.05
C ILE A 60 9.23 -7.65 5.03
N THR A 61 8.89 -7.58 3.74
CA THR A 61 9.71 -8.16 2.67
C THR A 61 11.05 -7.45 2.48
N SER A 62 11.09 -6.12 2.59
CA SER A 62 12.35 -5.36 2.46
C SER A 62 13.26 -5.59 3.66
N THR A 63 12.70 -5.70 4.87
CA THR A 63 13.47 -6.03 6.08
C THR A 63 14.06 -7.44 5.98
N LEU A 64 13.27 -8.41 5.52
CA LEU A 64 13.75 -9.77 5.30
C LEU A 64 14.84 -9.82 4.23
N ALA A 65 14.62 -9.18 3.08
CA ALA A 65 15.61 -9.11 2.01
C ALA A 65 16.91 -8.46 2.48
N TYR A 66 16.82 -7.34 3.20
CA TYR A 66 17.99 -6.67 3.76
C TYR A 66 18.73 -7.52 4.81
N LYS A 67 18.03 -8.33 5.61
CA LYS A 67 18.67 -9.20 6.61
C LYS A 67 19.29 -10.47 6.05
N LEU A 68 18.77 -10.98 4.94
CA LEU A 68 19.19 -12.25 4.34
C LEU A 68 20.26 -12.08 3.27
N LEU A 69 20.30 -10.94 2.57
CA LEU A 69 21.11 -10.74 1.36
C LEU A 69 22.17 -9.64 1.50
N LEU A 70 22.10 -8.82 2.56
CA LEU A 70 22.99 -7.68 2.83
C LEU A 70 23.54 -7.78 4.25
#